data_AF-A0A432SC16-F1
#
_entry.id   AF-A0A432SC16-F1
#
_cell.length_a   1.000
_cell.length_b   1.000
_cell.length_c   1.000
_cell.angle_alpha   90.00
_cell.angle_beta   90.00
_cell.angle_gamma   90.00
#
_symmetry.space_group_name_H-M   'P 1'
#
loop_
_entity.id
_entity.type
_entity.pdbx_description
1 polymer ?
#
loop_
_entity_poly.entity_id
_entity_poly.type
_entity_poly.pdbx_seq_one_letter_code
_entity_poly.pdbx_strand_id
1 'polypeptide(L)'
;MISFAVIGGLLLNIGAFLTFKGKIYEAVGIYLFADICWVVMAYKREDFWGVLSIVIGVSFGLLAFLKMKHGKMNKSIIKEENDL
;
A
#
# COMPACT_ATOMS: atom_id res chain seq x y z
N MET A 1 -18.16 -15.35 13.30
CA MET A 1 -16.84 -15.40 12.62
C MET A 1 -16.51 -14.01 12.10
N ILE A 2 -15.51 -13.34 12.65
CA ILE A 2 -14.98 -12.11 12.06
C ILE A 2 -14.23 -12.51 10.79
N SER A 3 -14.65 -11.99 9.65
CA SER A 3 -13.98 -12.24 8.37
C SER A 3 -12.66 -11.49 8.32
N PHE A 4 -11.61 -12.09 7.77
CA PHE A 4 -10.35 -11.40 7.47
C PHE A 4 -10.56 -10.15 6.59
N ALA A 5 -11.66 -10.11 5.84
CA ALA A 5 -12.11 -8.92 5.11
C ALA A 5 -12.33 -7.69 6.02
N VAL A 6 -12.92 -7.90 7.19
CA VAL A 6 -13.25 -6.83 8.15
C VAL A 6 -11.97 -6.31 8.80
N ILE A 7 -11.03 -7.20 9.11
CA ILE A 7 -9.71 -6.84 9.64
C ILE A 7 -8.92 -6.05 8.60
N GLY A 8 -8.89 -6.52 7.34
CA GLY A 8 -8.28 -5.78 6.23
C GLY A 8 -8.91 -4.41 6.01
N GLY A 9 -10.24 -4.31 6.08
CA GLY A 9 -10.97 -3.05 6.00
C GLY A 9 -10.62 -2.06 7.13
N LEU A 10 -10.45 -2.55 8.36
CA LEU A 10 -10.01 -1.72 9.48
C LEU A 10 -8.58 -1.20 9.28
N LEU A 11 -7.67 -2.08 8.85
CA LEU A 11 -6.29 -1.72 8.53
C LEU A 11 -6.24 -0.62 7.44
N LEU A 12 -7.07 -0.71 6.40
CA LEU A 12 -7.17 0.32 5.37
C LEU A 12 -7.58 1.69 5.93
N ASN A 13 -8.52 1.73 6.87
CA ASN A 13 -8.90 3.00 7.51
C ASN A 13 -7.76 3.59 8.34
N ILE A 14 -6.99 2.75 9.05
CA ILE A 14 -5.80 3.19 9.80
C ILE A 14 -4.73 3.72 8.84
N GLY A 15 -4.50 3.01 7.73
CA GLY A 15 -3.57 3.44 6.68
C GLY A 15 -3.99 4.78 6.07
N ALA A 16 -5.28 4.98 5.77
CA ALA A 16 -5.81 6.23 5.23
C ALA A 16 -5.61 7.39 6.20
N PHE A 17 -5.82 7.15 7.50
CA PHE A 17 -5.54 8.14 8.53
C PHE A 17 -4.05 8.50 8.65
N LEU A 18 -3.16 7.52 8.53
CA LEU A 18 -1.71 7.75 8.52
C LEU A 18 -1.26 8.53 7.27
N THR A 19 -1.86 8.23 6.11
CA THR A 19 -1.65 9.02 4.88
C THR A 19 -2.09 10.46 5.07
N PHE A 20 -3.26 10.69 5.68
CA PHE A 20 -3.75 12.04 5.98
C PHE A 20 -2.79 12.81 6.90
N LYS A 21 -2.13 12.13 7.85
CA LYS A 21 -1.09 12.72 8.72
C LYS A 21 0.28 12.92 8.03
N GLY A 22 0.41 12.63 6.73
CA GLY A 22 1.67 12.75 5.98
C GLY A 22 2.66 11.63 6.26
N LYS A 23 2.28 10.60 7.00
CA LYS A 23 3.12 9.44 7.32
C LYS A 23 2.97 8.34 6.25
N ILE A 24 3.32 8.70 5.02
CA ILE A 24 3.10 7.83 3.84
C ILE A 24 3.81 6.48 4.00
N TYR A 25 5.01 6.44 4.57
CA TYR A 25 5.75 5.19 4.74
C TYR A 25 5.11 4.22 5.74
N GLU A 26 4.57 4.73 6.86
CA GLU A 26 3.82 3.92 7.83
C GLU A 26 2.50 3.44 7.23
N ALA A 27 1.82 4.30 6.46
CA ALA A 27 0.56 3.94 5.79
C ALA A 27 0.74 2.79 4.78
N VAL A 28 1.80 2.84 3.96
CA VAL A 28 2.11 1.76 3.03
C VAL A 28 2.38 0.44 3.76
N GLY A 29 3.07 0.48 4.91
CA GLY A 29 3.27 -0.71 5.74
C GLY A 29 1.93 -1.32 6.20
N ILE A 30 1.01 -0.49 6.68
CA ILE A 30 -0.33 -0.94 7.09
C ILE A 30 -1.14 -1.50 5.91
N TYR A 31 -1.05 -0.90 4.73
CA TYR A 31 -1.72 -1.40 3.52
C TYR A 31 -1.20 -2.76 3.10
N LEU A 32 0.12 -3.00 3.15
CA LEU A 32 0.68 -4.33 2.89
C LEU A 32 0.14 -5.40 3.86
N PHE A 33 -0.08 -5.06 5.13
CA PHE A 33 -0.73 -5.96 6.08
C PHE A 33 -2.20 -6.22 5.75
N ALA A 34 -2.92 -5.21 5.25
CA ALA A 34 -4.30 -5.38 4.78
C ALA A 34 -4.35 -6.33 3.56
N ASP A 35 -3.40 -6.22 2.64
CA ASP A 35 -3.32 -7.07 1.46
C ASP A 35 -3.09 -8.54 1.83
N ILE A 36 -2.25 -8.83 2.83
CA ILE A 36 -2.06 -10.20 3.35
C ILE A 36 -3.40 -10.78 3.85
N CYS A 37 -4.21 -9.96 4.54
CA CYS A 37 -5.53 -10.39 5.02
C CYS A 37 -6.47 -10.74 3.85
N TRP A 38 -6.40 -9.99 2.75
CA TRP A 38 -7.17 -10.26 1.54
C TRP A 38 -6.66 -11.45 0.73
N VAL A 39 -5.35 -11.70 0.69
CA VAL A 39 -4.79 -12.94 0.09
C VAL A 39 -5.30 -14.16 0.83
N VAL A 40 -5.24 -14.17 2.17
CA VAL A 40 -5.76 -15.28 2.99
C VAL A 40 -7.26 -15.49 2.77
N MET A 41 -8.01 -14.40 2.60
CA MET A 41 -9.44 -14.48 2.29
C MET A 41 -9.71 -15.06 0.90
N ALA A 42 -9.01 -14.59 -0.14
CA ALA A 42 -9.17 -15.07 -1.51
C ALA A 42 -8.79 -16.54 -1.63
N TYR A 43 -7.72 -16.96 -0.94
CA TYR A 43 -7.33 -18.37 -0.83
C TYR A 43 -8.41 -19.23 -0.20
N LYS A 44 -9.04 -18.76 0.90
CA LYS A 44 -10.17 -19.46 1.54
C LYS A 44 -11.43 -19.53 0.68
N ARG A 45 -11.58 -18.63 -0.29
CA ARG A 45 -12.68 -18.62 -1.25
C ARG A 45 -12.38 -19.39 -2.54
N GLU A 46 -11.22 -20.07 -2.61
CA GLU A 46 -10.73 -20.77 -3.80
C GLU A 46 -10.61 -19.85 -5.03
N ASP A 47 -10.52 -18.54 -4.81
CA ASP A 47 -10.39 -17.53 -5.86
C ASP A 47 -8.91 -17.33 -6.19
N PHE A 48 -8.37 -18.27 -6.97
CA PHE A 48 -6.99 -18.24 -7.43
C PHE A 48 -6.68 -17.00 -8.27
N TRP A 49 -7.65 -16.49 -9.04
CA TRP A 49 -7.46 -15.29 -9.85
C TRP A 49 -7.36 -14.05 -8.96
N GLY A 50 -8.19 -13.98 -7.91
CA GLY A 50 -8.10 -12.96 -6.87
C GLY A 50 -6.76 -12.97 -6.14
N VAL A 51 -6.28 -14.15 -5.73
CA VAL A 51 -4.96 -14.31 -5.10
C VAL A 51 -3.84 -13.79 -6.02
N LEU A 52 -3.83 -14.22 -7.28
CA LEU A 52 -2.80 -13.82 -8.25
C LEU A 52 -2.80 -12.30 -8.47
N SER A 53 -3.98 -11.71 -8.64
CA SER A 53 -4.15 -10.27 -8.83
C SER A 53 -3.62 -9.46 -7.66
N ILE A 54 -3.97 -9.85 -6.42
CA ILE A 54 -3.49 -9.17 -5.21
C ILE A 54 -1.97 -9.30 -5.09
N VAL A 55 -1.41 -10.50 -5.30
CA VAL A 55 0.05 -10.72 -5.19
C VAL A 55 0.83 -9.88 -6.19
N ILE A 56 0.34 -9.76 -7.43
CA ILE A 56 0.96 -8.89 -8.45
C ILE A 56 0.86 -7.43 -8.00
N GLY A 57 -0.33 -6.97 -7.59
CA GLY A 57 -0.55 -5.60 -7.11
C GLY A 57 0.36 -5.22 -5.94
N VAL A 58 0.46 -6.10 -4.94
CA VAL A 58 1.35 -5.95 -3.77
C VAL A 58 2.81 -5.86 -4.19
N SER A 59 3.24 -6.72 -5.12
CA SER A 59 4.62 -6.73 -5.60
C SER A 59 4.99 -5.41 -6.30
N PHE A 60 4.11 -4.91 -7.17
CA PHE A 60 4.28 -3.61 -7.81
C PHE A 60 4.26 -2.46 -6.80
N GLY A 61 3.37 -2.49 -5.80
CA GLY A 61 3.31 -1.52 -4.71
C GLY A 61 4.59 -1.50 -3.87
N LEU A 62 5.13 -2.67 -3.55
CA LEU A 62 6.41 -2.83 -2.84
C LEU A 62 7.58 -2.28 -3.65
N LEU A 63 7.64 -2.57 -4.95
CA LEU A 63 8.68 -2.02 -5.83
C LEU A 63 8.61 -0.49 -5.91
N ALA A 64 7.41 0.07 -6.04
CA ALA A 64 7.21 1.52 -6.02
C ALA A 64 7.62 2.13 -4.68
N PHE A 65 7.24 1.50 -3.56
CA PHE A 65 7.64 1.91 -2.22
C PHE A 65 9.15 1.86 -2.01
N LEU A 66 9.82 0.78 -2.44
CA LEU A 66 11.27 0.65 -2.35
C LEU A 66 11.96 1.73 -3.18
N LYS A 67 11.43 2.05 -4.37
CA LYS A 67 11.94 3.13 -5.22
C LYS A 67 11.78 4.51 -4.57
N MET A 68 10.66 4.78 -3.90
CA MET A 68 10.43 6.01 -3.14
C MET A 68 11.35 6.11 -1.92
N LYS A 69 11.48 5.02 -1.14
CA LYS A 69 12.32 4.96 0.07
C LYS A 69 13.80 5.12 -0.24
N HIS A 70 14.28 4.58 -1.36
CA HIS A 70 15.68 4.73 -1.79
C HIS A 70 16.04 6.15 -2.25
N GLY A 71 15.09 7.10 -2.28
CA GLY A 71 15.34 8.47 -2.74
C GLY A 71 15.65 8.57 -4.24
N LYS A 72 15.52 7.47 -5.00
CA LYS A 72 15.71 7.41 -6.46
C LYS A 72 14.57 8.06 -7.25
N MET A 73 13.51 8.51 -6.58
CA MET A 73 12.55 9.41 -7.17
C MET A 73 13.18 10.81 -7.15
N ASN A 74 13.95 11.11 -8.20
CA ASN A 74 14.53 12.43 -8.40
C ASN A 74 13.42 13.46 -8.20
N LYS A 75 13.54 14.30 -7.17
CA LYS A 75 12.67 15.45 -6.98
C LYS A 75 13.06 16.46 -8.07
N SER A 76 12.71 16.18 -9.32
CA SER A 76 12.61 17.22 -10.35
C SER A 76 11.31 17.97 -10.12
N ILE A 77 11.10 18.48 -8.90
CA ILE A 77 10.31 19.69 -8.75
C ILE A 77 11.33 20.76 -9.07
N ILE A 78 11.35 21.16 -10.33
CA ILE A 78 12.07 22.35 -10.78
C ILE A 78 11.67 23.44 -9.81
N LYS A 79 12.62 23.84 -8.98
CA LYS A 79 12.52 25.04 -8.17
C LYS A 79 12.54 26.14 -9.23
N GLU A 80 11.38 26.63 -9.64
CA GLU A 80 11.33 27.93 -10.29
C GLU A 80 11.97 28.89 -9.29
N GLU A 81 13.17 29.27 -9.69
CA GLU A 81 14.04 30.23 -9.08
C GLU A 81 13.21 31.50 -8.89
N ASN A 82 13.10 31.96 -7.64
CA ASN A 82 12.76 33.36 -7.39
C ASN A 82 13.91 34.18 -7.98
N ASP A 83 13.84 34.46 -9.27
CA ASP A 83 14.62 35.50 -9.91
C ASP A 83 13.92 36.84 -9.68
N LEU A 84 14.48 37.55 -8.70
CA LEU A 84 14.61 39.01 -8.57
C LEU A 84 13.51 39.91 -9.17
#